data_AF-A0A7S0BSH8-F1
#
_entry.id   AF-A0A7S0BSH8-F1
#
_cell.length_a   1.000
_cell.length_b   1.000
_cell.length_c   1.000
_cell.angle_alpha   90.00
_cell.angle_beta   90.00
_cell.angle_gamma   90.00
#
_symmetry.space_group_name_H-M   'P 1'
#
loop_
_entity.id
_entity.type
_entity.pdbx_description
1 polymer ?
#
loop_
_entity_poly.entity_id
_entity_poly.type
_entity_poly.pdbx_seq_one_letter_code
_entity_poly.pdbx_strand_id
1 'polypeptide(L)'
;SNERLFYESLHGSIPFAICTVAMFGWAMSSSVLKNYPFLFIWACELAFLHIVSYVIVSHLCGRPSLPSFSFMVFPLILGMANAVIAKLGAESVLELPLLFGVVIISAVVNAIQAYRIARQICEHLNIRVFSISKLHE
;
A
#
# COMPACT_ATOMS: atom_id res chain seq x y z
N SER A 1 5.65 -14.19 27.59
CA SER A 1 5.55 -15.46 26.84
C SER A 1 6.21 -15.24 25.49
N ASN A 2 7.39 -15.83 25.26
CA ASN A 2 8.14 -15.70 24.00
C ASN A 2 7.35 -16.24 22.79
N GLU A 3 6.49 -17.24 22.99
CA GLU A 3 5.62 -17.78 21.95
C GLU A 3 4.60 -16.75 21.47
N ARG A 4 4.02 -15.95 22.38
CA ARG A 4 3.04 -14.92 22.01
C ARG A 4 3.66 -13.82 21.14
N LEU A 5 4.90 -13.40 21.46
CA LEU A 5 5.68 -12.45 20.65
C LEU A 5 6.04 -13.01 19.27
N PHE A 6 6.35 -14.31 19.20
CA PHE A 6 6.62 -15.00 17.93
C PHE A 6 5.38 -15.04 17.03
N TYR A 7 4.21 -15.39 17.58
CA TYR A 7 2.95 -15.39 16.83
C TYR A 7 2.55 -13.99 16.36
N GLU A 8 2.73 -12.94 17.18
CA GLU A 8 2.47 -11.55 16.79
C GLU A 8 3.41 -11.10 15.66
N SER A 9 4.69 -11.46 15.73
CA SER A 9 5.68 -11.16 14.68
C SER A 9 5.36 -11.89 13.36
N LEU A 10 4.92 -13.15 13.46
CA LEU A 10 4.51 -13.95 12.30
C LEU A 10 3.28 -13.34 11.64
N HIS A 11 2.28 -12.95 12.43
CA HIS A 11 1.05 -12.35 11.94
C HIS A 11 1.29 -10.98 11.27
N GLY A 12 2.22 -10.18 11.80
CA GLY A 12 2.67 -8.92 11.18
C GLY A 12 3.38 -9.12 9.83
N SER A 13 3.96 -10.29 9.59
CA SER A 13 4.70 -10.62 8.35
C SER A 13 3.81 -11.12 7.21
N ILE A 14 2.60 -11.61 7.53
CA ILE A 14 1.62 -12.10 6.54
C ILE A 14 1.32 -11.09 5.42
N PRO A 15 0.96 -9.81 5.70
CA PRO A 15 0.67 -8.86 4.63
C PRO A 15 1.87 -8.59 3.72
N PHE A 16 3.09 -8.59 4.26
CA PHE A 16 4.31 -8.46 3.45
C PHE A 16 4.51 -9.66 2.53
N ALA A 17 4.34 -10.88 3.04
CA ALA A 17 4.47 -12.09 2.25
C ALA A 17 3.42 -12.13 1.12
N ILE A 18 2.17 -11.80 1.41
CA ILE A 18 1.09 -11.75 0.41
C ILE A 18 1.40 -10.69 -0.65
N CYS A 19 1.77 -9.47 -0.26
CA CYS A 19 2.17 -8.44 -1.21
C CYS A 19 3.34 -8.89 -2.09
N THR A 20 4.34 -9.51 -1.50
CA THR A 20 5.52 -10.01 -2.24
C THR A 20 5.09 -11.03 -3.29
N VAL A 21 4.32 -12.05 -2.91
CA VAL A 21 3.82 -13.06 -3.84
C VAL A 21 2.94 -12.45 -4.94
N ALA A 22 2.06 -11.51 -4.59
CA ALA A 22 1.20 -10.83 -5.55
C ALA A 22 2.00 -10.01 -6.57
N MET A 23 3.01 -9.25 -6.11
CA MET A 23 3.88 -8.46 -6.97
C MET A 23 4.70 -9.36 -7.91
N PHE A 24 5.34 -10.41 -7.40
CA PHE A 24 6.10 -11.33 -8.26
C PHE A 24 5.18 -12.09 -9.24
N GLY A 25 4.00 -12.52 -8.79
CA GLY A 25 3.03 -13.19 -9.65
C GLY A 25 2.54 -12.31 -10.80
N TRP A 26 2.26 -11.03 -10.51
CA TRP A 26 1.92 -10.05 -11.52
C TRP A 26 3.12 -9.76 -12.45
N ALA A 27 4.31 -9.58 -11.90
CA ALA A 27 5.55 -9.33 -12.63
C ALA A 27 5.86 -10.40 -13.69
N MET A 28 5.69 -11.67 -13.32
CA MET A 28 5.98 -12.82 -14.17
C MET A 28 4.91 -13.10 -15.23
N SER A 29 3.73 -12.51 -15.09
CA SER A 29 2.56 -12.82 -15.92
C SER A 29 2.17 -11.68 -16.86
N SER A 30 2.54 -10.44 -16.53
CA SER A 30 2.17 -9.26 -17.31
C SER A 30 3.09 -9.01 -18.50
N SER A 31 2.49 -8.73 -19.66
CA SER A 31 3.21 -8.23 -20.84
C SER A 31 3.36 -6.71 -20.83
N VAL A 32 2.45 -5.98 -20.16
CA VAL A 32 2.42 -4.51 -20.09
C VAL A 32 3.61 -3.95 -19.30
N LEU A 33 4.13 -4.72 -18.34
CA LEU A 33 5.30 -4.33 -17.53
C LEU A 33 6.58 -4.12 -18.34
N LYS A 34 6.71 -4.76 -19.51
CA LYS A 34 7.87 -4.53 -20.38
C LYS A 34 7.90 -3.10 -20.93
N ASN A 35 6.72 -2.52 -21.15
CA ASN A 35 6.57 -1.18 -21.73
C ASN A 35 6.49 -0.09 -20.66
N TYR A 36 5.92 -0.42 -19.49
CA TYR A 36 5.67 0.54 -18.40
C TYR A 36 6.18 0.05 -17.03
N PRO A 37 7.48 -0.28 -16.90
CA PRO A 37 8.02 -0.82 -15.66
C PRO A 37 7.94 0.17 -14.50
N PHE A 38 8.05 1.46 -14.80
CA PHE A 38 8.00 2.53 -13.79
C PHE A 38 6.66 2.55 -13.05
N LEU A 39 5.52 2.47 -13.75
CA LEU A 39 4.19 2.51 -13.12
C LEU A 39 4.00 1.36 -12.12
N PHE A 40 4.55 0.20 -12.43
CA PHE A 40 4.49 -0.95 -11.53
C PHE A 40 5.40 -0.78 -10.33
N ILE A 41 6.62 -0.27 -10.51
CA ILE A 41 7.51 0.07 -9.38
C ILE A 41 6.80 1.06 -8.45
N TRP A 42 6.17 2.11 -8.99
CA TRP A 42 5.37 3.05 -8.20
C TRP A 42 4.22 2.37 -7.45
N ALA A 43 3.49 1.45 -8.09
CA ALA A 43 2.43 0.69 -7.43
C ALA A 43 2.99 -0.17 -6.27
N CYS A 44 4.11 -0.84 -6.49
CA CYS A 44 4.81 -1.66 -5.49
C CYS A 44 5.30 -0.80 -4.31
N GLU A 45 5.95 0.33 -4.59
CA GLU A 45 6.44 1.26 -3.58
C GLU A 45 5.29 1.83 -2.73
N LEU A 46 4.20 2.26 -3.36
CA LEU A 46 3.03 2.80 -2.64
C LEU A 46 2.35 1.73 -1.77
N ALA A 47 2.23 0.51 -2.25
CA ALA A 47 1.70 -0.60 -1.46
C ALA A 47 2.62 -0.93 -0.26
N PHE A 48 3.93 -0.98 -0.49
CA PHE A 48 4.91 -1.21 0.57
C PHE A 48 4.90 -0.08 1.61
N LEU A 49 4.89 1.18 1.15
CA LEU A 49 4.81 2.37 2.00
C LEU A 49 3.59 2.32 2.91
N HIS A 50 2.44 1.87 2.40
CA HIS A 50 1.21 1.75 3.18
C HIS A 50 1.35 0.74 4.33
N ILE A 51 1.88 -0.45 4.04
CA ILE A 51 2.08 -1.51 5.04
C ILE A 51 3.09 -1.05 6.10
N VAL A 52 4.23 -0.50 5.68
CA VAL A 52 5.27 0.00 6.59
C VAL A 52 4.74 1.15 7.45
N SER A 53 4.01 2.10 6.86
CA SER A 53 3.41 3.20 7.62
C SER A 53 2.46 2.69 8.68
N TYR A 54 1.67 1.65 8.37
CA TYR A 54 0.77 1.04 9.35
C TYR A 54 1.55 0.34 10.47
N VAL A 55 2.59 -0.42 10.14
CA VAL A 55 3.47 -1.08 11.12
C VAL A 55 4.07 -0.06 12.08
N ILE A 56 4.63 1.04 11.55
CA ILE A 56 5.21 2.11 12.36
C ILE A 56 4.16 2.71 13.31
N VAL A 57 2.98 3.07 12.80
CA VAL A 57 1.89 3.64 13.63
C VAL A 57 1.42 2.62 14.67
N SER A 58 1.28 1.35 14.32
CA SER A 58 0.88 0.30 15.26
C SER A 58 1.86 0.13 16.42
N HIS A 59 3.17 0.17 16.13
CA HIS A 59 4.23 0.16 17.13
C HIS A 59 4.21 1.42 18.01
N LEU A 60 4.06 2.60 17.42
CA LEU A 60 4.01 3.87 18.17
C LEU A 60 2.78 3.96 19.07
N CYS A 61 1.63 3.45 18.64
CA CYS A 61 0.38 3.50 19.40
C CYS A 61 0.18 2.31 20.36
N GLY A 62 1.09 1.35 20.40
CA GLY A 62 0.98 0.15 21.24
C GLY A 62 -0.25 -0.71 20.92
N ARG A 63 -0.81 -0.62 19.71
CA ARG A 63 -1.99 -1.40 19.29
C ARG A 63 -1.57 -2.53 18.34
N PRO A 64 -1.82 -3.80 18.68
CA PRO A 64 -1.20 -4.94 17.99
C PRO A 64 -1.84 -5.39 16.67
N SER A 65 -2.90 -4.77 16.17
CA SER A 65 -3.60 -5.34 15.02
C SER A 65 -3.44 -4.51 13.75
N LEU A 66 -2.49 -4.91 12.90
CA LEU A 66 -2.71 -4.86 11.45
C LEU A 66 -4.04 -5.58 11.17
N PRO A 67 -5.02 -4.97 10.49
CA PRO A 67 -6.09 -5.76 9.92
C PRO A 67 -5.43 -6.79 9.02
N SER A 68 -5.72 -8.09 9.23
CA SER A 68 -5.13 -9.20 8.46
C SER A 68 -5.30 -9.04 6.95
N PHE A 69 -6.16 -8.12 6.52
CA PHE A 69 -6.32 -7.68 5.15
C PHE A 69 -6.12 -6.15 5.07
N SER A 70 -4.93 -5.71 4.66
CA SER A 70 -4.73 -4.30 4.31
C SER A 70 -5.43 -4.02 2.99
N PHE A 71 -6.25 -2.97 2.95
CA PHE A 71 -7.04 -2.58 1.77
C PHE A 71 -6.17 -2.39 0.51
N MET A 72 -4.88 -2.08 0.67
CA MET A 72 -3.92 -1.95 -0.42
C MET A 72 -3.41 -3.28 -1.01
N VAL A 73 -3.58 -4.40 -0.31
CA VAL A 73 -3.19 -5.72 -0.83
C VAL A 73 -4.18 -6.18 -1.91
N PHE A 74 -5.45 -5.78 -1.78
CA PHE A 74 -6.52 -6.13 -2.69
C PHE A 74 -6.27 -5.73 -4.16
N PRO A 75 -5.92 -4.47 -4.49
CA PRO A 75 -5.64 -4.08 -5.87
C PRO A 75 -4.45 -4.83 -6.49
N LEU A 76 -3.45 -5.22 -5.69
CA LEU A 76 -2.32 -6.02 -6.18
C LEU A 76 -2.73 -7.46 -6.50
N ILE A 77 -3.58 -8.07 -5.67
CA ILE A 77 -4.12 -9.41 -5.93
C ILE A 77 -5.00 -9.39 -7.19
N LEU A 78 -5.83 -8.35 -7.36
CA LEU A 78 -6.64 -8.18 -8.57
C LEU A 78 -5.77 -8.06 -9.83
N GLY A 79 -4.70 -7.27 -9.78
CA GLY A 79 -3.77 -7.15 -10.89
C GLY A 79 -3.07 -8.45 -11.23
N MET A 80 -2.60 -9.19 -10.23
CA MET A 80 -2.05 -10.54 -10.41
C MET A 80 -3.06 -11.48 -11.06
N ALA A 81 -4.29 -11.55 -10.52
CA ALA A 81 -5.34 -12.42 -11.06
C ALA A 81 -5.66 -12.07 -12.52
N ASN A 82 -5.78 -10.78 -12.84
CA ASN A 82 -6.02 -10.32 -14.19
C ASN A 82 -4.88 -10.70 -15.15
N ALA A 83 -3.62 -10.53 -14.74
CA ALA A 83 -2.46 -10.92 -15.54
C ALA A 83 -2.37 -12.44 -15.76
N VAL A 84 -2.73 -13.25 -14.75
CA VAL A 84 -2.78 -14.71 -14.87
C VAL A 84 -3.90 -15.16 -15.83
N ILE A 85 -5.09 -14.55 -15.74
CA ILE A 85 -6.23 -14.83 -16.61
C ILE A 85 -5.90 -14.46 -18.07
N ALA A 86 -5.26 -13.31 -18.29
CA ALA A 86 -4.79 -12.89 -19.60
C ALA A 86 -3.79 -13.90 -20.20
N LYS A 87 -2.89 -14.43 -19.38
CA LYS A 87 -1.91 -15.45 -19.80
C LYS A 87 -2.57 -16.80 -20.14
N LEU A 88 -3.74 -17.10 -19.55
CA LEU A 88 -4.53 -18.31 -19.83
C LEU A 88 -5.38 -18.20 -21.11
N GLY A 89 -5.32 -17.08 -21.84
CA GLY A 89 -5.98 -16.91 -23.15
C GLY A 89 -7.42 -16.40 -23.08
N ALA A 90 -7.87 -15.91 -21.92
CA ALA A 90 -9.16 -15.22 -21.80
C ALA A 90 -9.04 -13.73 -22.19
N GLU A 91 -10.11 -13.15 -22.75
CA GLU A 91 -10.21 -11.75 -23.18
C GLU A 91 -10.24 -10.72 -22.01
N SER A 92 -9.21 -10.69 -21.16
CA SER A 92 -9.10 -9.67 -20.12
C SER A 92 -7.80 -8.89 -20.22
N VAL A 93 -7.80 -7.72 -20.87
CA VAL A 93 -6.64 -6.80 -20.76
C VAL A 93 -7.01 -5.31 -20.85
N LEU A 94 -7.64 -4.78 -19.80
CA LEU A 94 -7.50 -3.35 -19.42
C LEU A 94 -6.39 -3.20 -18.37
N GLU A 95 -5.26 -3.89 -18.57
CA GLU A 95 -4.17 -3.97 -17.60
C GLU A 95 -3.46 -2.63 -17.38
N LEU A 96 -3.29 -1.83 -18.43
CA LEU A 96 -2.71 -0.50 -18.32
C LEU A 96 -3.61 0.47 -17.53
N PRO A 97 -4.92 0.61 -17.85
CA PRO A 97 -5.86 1.37 -17.00
C PRO A 97 -5.92 0.86 -15.56
N LEU A 98 -5.86 -0.47 -15.35
CA LEU A 98 -5.84 -1.06 -14.02
C LEU A 98 -4.59 -0.61 -13.25
N LEU A 99 -3.42 -0.69 -13.87
CA LEU A 99 -2.16 -0.27 -13.26
C LEU A 99 -2.19 1.22 -12.87
N PHE A 100 -2.67 2.09 -13.75
CA PHE A 100 -2.88 3.51 -13.44
C PHE A 100 -3.86 3.72 -12.29
N GLY A 101 -4.99 3.00 -12.31
CA GLY A 101 -5.99 3.06 -11.24
C GLY A 101 -5.39 2.65 -9.89
N VAL A 102 -4.61 1.57 -9.85
CA VAL A 102 -3.92 1.12 -8.64
C VAL A 102 -2.95 2.18 -8.13
N VAL A 103 -2.12 2.78 -9.00
CA VAL A 103 -1.18 3.83 -8.61
C VAL A 103 -1.92 5.05 -8.05
N ILE A 104 -2.93 5.56 -8.76
CA ILE A 104 -3.67 6.77 -8.36
C ILE A 104 -4.39 6.55 -7.03
N ILE A 105 -5.13 5.45 -6.89
CA ILE A 105 -5.86 5.12 -5.66
C ILE A 105 -4.87 4.96 -4.51
N SER A 106 -3.74 4.27 -4.73
CA SER A 106 -2.74 4.06 -3.69
C SER A 106 -2.08 5.37 -3.26
N ALA A 107 -1.76 6.24 -4.22
CA ALA A 107 -1.20 7.57 -3.93
C ALA A 107 -2.17 8.41 -3.10
N VAL A 108 -3.45 8.44 -3.45
CA VAL A 108 -4.49 9.20 -2.71
C VAL A 108 -4.66 8.66 -1.29
N VAL A 109 -4.75 7.34 -1.11
CA VAL A 109 -4.90 6.71 0.21
C VAL A 109 -3.69 7.01 1.09
N ASN A 110 -2.47 6.87 0.56
CA ASN A 110 -1.25 7.18 1.29
C ASN A 110 -1.15 8.68 1.63
N ALA A 111 -1.54 9.58 0.73
CA ALA A 111 -1.55 11.01 0.98
C ALA A 111 -2.55 11.39 2.09
N ILE A 112 -3.76 10.82 2.07
CA ILE A 112 -4.76 11.02 3.14
C ILE A 112 -4.22 10.49 4.48
N GLN A 113 -3.58 9.32 4.47
CA GLN A 113 -2.98 8.75 5.68
C GLN A 113 -1.86 9.64 6.23
N ALA A 114 -0.92 10.07 5.38
CA ALA A 114 0.16 10.97 5.76
C ALA A 114 -0.39 12.29 6.34
N TYR A 115 -1.41 12.88 5.70
CA TYR A 115 -2.07 14.08 6.19
C TYR A 115 -2.71 13.88 7.57
N ARG A 116 -3.40 12.77 7.79
CA ARG A 116 -4.02 12.45 9.09
C ARG A 116 -2.98 12.28 10.20
N ILE A 117 -1.89 11.56 9.92
CA ILE A 117 -0.80 11.36 10.89
C ILE A 117 -0.13 12.69 11.22
N ALA A 118 0.23 13.49 10.20
CA ALA A 118 0.86 14.79 10.39
C ALA A 118 -0.05 15.73 11.21
N ARG A 119 -1.35 15.77 10.90
CA ARG A 119 -2.32 16.57 11.64
C ARG A 119 -2.43 16.13 13.10
N GLN A 120 -2.50 14.83 13.39
CA GLN A 120 -2.54 14.32 14.76
C GLN A 120 -1.29 14.71 15.56
N ILE A 121 -0.11 14.63 14.96
CA ILE A 121 1.15 15.06 15.59
C ILE A 121 1.13 16.57 15.88
N CYS A 122 0.68 17.37 14.92
CA CYS A 122 0.57 18.82 15.06
C CYS A 122 -0.42 19.22 16.17
N GLU A 123 -1.58 18.57 16.24
CA GLU A 123 -2.58 18.77 17.29
C GLU A 123 -2.02 18.39 18.67
N HIS A 124 -1.24 17.31 18.78
CA HIS A 124 -0.63 16.87 20.04
C HIS A 124 0.50 17.80 20.52
N LEU A 125 1.32 18.30 19.60
CA LEU A 125 2.44 19.21 19.90
C LEU A 125 2.04 20.68 19.99
N ASN A 126 0.76 21.01 19.73
CA ASN A 126 0.25 22.39 19.66
C ASN A 126 0.98 23.26 18.61
N ILE A 127 1.55 22.64 17.57
CA ILE A 127 2.27 23.34 16.49
C ILE A 127 1.32 23.50 15.30
N ARG A 128 1.05 24.74 14.90
CA ARG A 128 0.21 25.05 13.72
C ARG A 128 1.02 24.96 12.42
N VAL A 129 1.34 23.75 11.96
CA VAL A 129 2.09 23.54 10.69
C VAL A 129 1.24 23.84 9.45
N PHE A 130 -0.08 23.63 9.50
CA PHE A 130 -1.01 23.85 8.39
C PHE A 130 -1.81 25.16 8.48
N SER A 131 -1.37 26.11 9.33
CA SER A 131 -1.95 27.45 9.33
C SER A 131 -1.39 28.21 8.14
N ILE A 132 -2.15 28.30 7.04
CA ILE A 132 -1.94 29.34 6.04
C ILE A 132 -2.14 30.66 6.79
N SER A 133 -1.03 31.25 7.24
CA SER A 133 -1.05 32.62 7.72
C SER A 133 -1.43 33.47 6.52
N LYS A 134 -2.63 34.04 6.53
CA LYS A 134 -2.95 35.11 5.58
C LYS A 134 -1.93 36.21 5.85
N LEU A 135 -1.01 36.41 4.91
CA LEU A 135 -0.11 37.55 4.92
C LEU A 135 -1.03 38.77 4.86
N HIS A 136 -1.17 39.44 6.00
CA HIS A 136 -1.95 40.66 6.10
C HIS A 136 -1.22 41.71 5.26
N GLU A 137 -1.79 42.05 4.10
CA GLU A 137 -1.59 43.35 3.46
C GLU A 137 -2.14 44.46 4.35
#